data_AF-A0A6L8WDI7-F1
#
_entry.id   AF-A0A6L8WDI7-F1
#
_cell.length_a   1.000
_cell.length_b   1.000
_cell.length_c   1.000
_cell.angle_alpha   90.00
_cell.angle_beta   90.00
_cell.angle_gamma   90.00
#
_symmetry.space_group_name_H-M   'P 1'
#
loop_
_entity.id
_entity.type
_entity.pdbx_description
1 polymer ?
#
loop_
_entity_poly.entity_id
_entity_poly.type
_entity_poly.pdbx_seq_one_letter_code
_entity_poly.pdbx_strand_id
1 'polypeptide(L)' 'MATRTYTNGGNMQFAPVTGHVDNQGILGSIASTILNWQERASMRHQLASLDKEYLNDMGLSTSAVKLETSKSFWQS' A
#
# COMPACT_ATOMS: atom_id res chain seq x y z
N MET A 1 -35.69 13.46 -10.48
CA MET A 1 -35.12 12.28 -9.81
C MET A 1 -33.80 12.69 -9.21
N ALA A 2 -33.64 12.57 -7.90
CA ALA A 2 -32.51 13.09 -7.15
C ALA A 2 -31.63 11.93 -6.66
N THR A 3 -30.32 12.06 -6.81
CA THR A 3 -29.36 11.55 -5.82
C THR A 3 -28.31 12.64 -5.62
N ARG A 4 -28.37 13.27 -4.45
CA ARG A 4 -27.38 14.24 -3.97
C ARG A 4 -26.15 13.47 -3.52
N THR A 5 -25.00 13.73 -4.14
CA THR A 5 -23.71 13.25 -3.65
C THR A 5 -23.17 14.28 -2.67
N TYR A 6 -23.21 13.95 -1.38
CA TYR A 6 -22.66 14.80 -0.33
C TYR A 6 -21.14 14.57 -0.25
N THR A 7 -20.35 15.40 -0.94
CA THR A 7 -18.90 15.43 -0.77
C THR A 7 -18.55 16.44 0.31
N ASN A 8 -18.52 15.98 1.56
CA ASN A 8 -17.90 16.69 2.68
C ASN A 8 -16.47 16.16 2.85
N GLY A 9 -15.47 17.02 2.75
CA GLY A 9 -14.05 16.68 3.00
C GLY A 9 -13.17 17.01 1.80
N GLY A 10 -12.38 18.06 1.94
CA GLY A 10 -11.68 18.73 0.85
C GLY A 10 -10.55 17.94 0.17
N ASN A 11 -10.28 18.35 -1.08
CA ASN A 11 -9.03 18.24 -1.83
C ASN A 11 -7.96 17.25 -1.29
N MET A 12 -8.23 15.95 -1.36
CA MET A 12 -7.15 14.96 -1.34
C MET A 12 -6.87 14.55 -2.79
N GLN A 13 -6.26 15.46 -3.55
CA GLN A 13 -5.61 15.12 -4.80
C GLN A 13 -4.36 14.31 -4.48
N PHE A 14 -4.52 13.00 -4.36
CA PHE A 14 -3.40 12.07 -4.47
C PHE A 14 -2.92 12.13 -5.92
N ALA A 15 -2.00 13.05 -6.21
CA ALA A 15 -1.40 13.15 -7.52
C ALA A 15 -0.69 11.82 -7.85
N PRO A 16 -0.93 11.21 -9.02
CA PRO A 16 -0.10 10.10 -9.46
C PRO A 16 1.33 10.64 -9.63
N VAL A 17 2.28 10.13 -8.83
CA VAL A 17 3.71 10.43 -9.01
C VAL A 17 4.10 9.88 -10.39
N THR A 18 4.10 10.76 -11.39
CA THR A 18 4.44 10.41 -12.77
C THR A 18 5.96 10.42 -12.86
N GLY A 19 6.58 9.26 -12.66
CA GLY A 19 8.01 9.07 -12.83
C GLY A 19 8.41 9.32 -14.29
N HIS A 20 9.27 10.31 -14.52
CA HIS A 20 9.87 10.56 -15.84
C HIS A 20 10.94 9.49 -16.13
N VAL A 21 10.77 8.76 -17.23
CA VAL A 21 11.71 7.72 -17.69
C VAL A 21 12.58 8.29 -18.82
N ASP A 22 13.65 9.00 -18.44
CA ASP A 22 14.81 9.19 -19.33
C ASP A 22 15.63 7.89 -19.37
N ASN A 23 16.61 7.74 -20.26
CA ASN A 23 17.39 6.49 -20.36
C ASN A 23 18.29 6.23 -19.12
N GLN A 24 18.56 7.26 -18.30
CA GLN A 24 19.07 7.14 -16.92
C GLN A 24 17.99 6.71 -15.91
N GLY A 25 16.72 6.84 -16.28
CA GLY A 25 15.51 6.54 -15.53
C GLY A 25 15.01 5.10 -15.63
N ILE A 26 15.49 4.25 -16.55
CA ILE A 26 15.13 2.81 -16.54
C ILE A 26 15.83 2.07 -15.38
N LEU A 27 17.14 2.31 -15.20
CA LEU A 27 17.85 1.76 -14.04
C LEU A 27 17.30 2.37 -12.73
N GLY A 28 17.00 3.68 -12.74
CA GLY A 28 16.30 4.34 -11.64
C GLY A 28 14.92 3.76 -11.36
N SER A 29 14.14 3.42 -12.39
CA SER A 29 12.81 2.84 -12.22
C SER A 29 12.88 1.43 -11.66
N ILE A 30 13.85 0.62 -12.12
CA ILE A 30 14.09 -0.72 -11.56
C ILE A 30 14.50 -0.62 -10.09
N ALA A 31 15.44 0.27 -9.75
CA ALA A 31 15.86 0.49 -8.36
C ALA A 31 14.68 0.95 -7.48
N SER A 32 13.86 1.89 -7.97
CA SER A 32 12.65 2.34 -7.25
C SER A 32 11.63 1.22 -7.06
N THR A 33 11.52 0.30 -8.03
CA THR A 33 10.62 -0.85 -7.95
C THR A 33 11.11 -1.84 -6.90
N ILE A 34 12.42 -2.11 -6.85
CA ILE A 34 13.03 -2.97 -5.83
C ILE A 34 12.89 -2.36 -4.43
N LEU A 35 13.11 -1.05 -4.28
CA LEU A 35 12.92 -0.35 -3.01
C LEU A 35 11.46 -0.43 -2.55
N ASN A 36 10.49 -0.23 -3.45
CA ASN A 36 9.08 -0.42 -3.14
C ASN A 36 8.77 -1.86 -2.69
N TRP A 37 9.38 -2.86 -3.33
CA TRP A 37 9.21 -4.25 -2.90
C TRP A 37 9.81 -4.52 -1.51
N GLN A 38 10.98 -3.94 -1.22
CA GLN A 38 11.61 -4.05 0.10
C GLN A 38 10.75 -3.39 1.18
N GLU A 39 10.24 -2.19 0.92
CA GLU A 39 9.35 -1.47 1.83
C GLU A 39 8.09 -2.28 2.11
N ARG A 40 7.45 -2.84 1.06
CA ARG A 40 6.28 -3.72 1.23
C ARG A 40 6.60 -4.98 2.01
N ALA A 41 7.73 -5.62 1.76
CA ALA A 41 8.15 -6.79 2.51
C ALA A 41 8.33 -6.46 4.00
N SER A 42 8.94 -5.31 4.30
CA SER A 42 9.10 -4.82 5.67
C SER A 42 7.75 -4.55 6.34
N MET A 43 6.84 -3.83 5.67
CA MET A 43 5.50 -3.56 6.19
C MET A 43 4.69 -4.83 6.46
N ARG A 44 4.75 -5.83 5.56
CA ARG A 44 4.08 -7.12 5.76
C ARG A 44 4.70 -7.92 6.90
N HIS A 45 6.01 -7.85 7.07
CA HIS A 45 6.68 -8.50 8.20
C HIS A 45 6.27 -7.86 9.53
N GLN A 46 6.20 -6.53 9.58
CA GLN A 46 5.70 -5.80 10.75
C GLN A 46 4.23 -6.17 11.03
N LEU A 47 3.37 -6.20 10.01
CA LEU A 47 1.98 -6.61 10.14
C LEU A 47 1.84 -8.05 10.66
N ALA A 48 2.70 -8.96 10.22
CA ALA A 48 2.73 -10.35 10.70
C ALA A 48 3.25 -10.48 12.14
N SER A 49 4.07 -9.53 12.60
CA SER A 49 4.61 -9.51 13.96
C SER A 49 3.65 -8.95 15.00
N LEU A 50 2.55 -8.31 14.57
CA LEU A 50 1.56 -7.75 15.49
C LEU A 50 0.73 -8.85 16.16
N ASP A 51 0.55 -8.71 17.47
CA ASP A 51 -0.31 -9.60 18.24
C ASP A 51 -1.79 -9.43 17.88
N LYS A 52 -2.56 -10.49 18.13
CA LYS A 52 -3.99 -10.54 17.83
C LYS A 52 -4.80 -9.42 18.50
N GLU A 53 -4.41 -9.00 19.70
CA GLU A 53 -5.07 -7.92 20.44
C GLU A 53 -4.89 -6.57 19.75
N TYR A 54 -3.66 -6.24 19.35
CA TYR A 54 -3.37 -5.05 18.53
C TYR A 54 -4.11 -5.05 17.19
N LEU A 55 -4.18 -6.19 16.52
CA LEU A 55 -4.94 -6.32 15.27
C LEU A 55 -6.44 -6.07 15.49
N ASN A 56 -6.99 -6.54 16.61
CA ASN A 56 -8.39 -6.34 16.97
C ASN A 56 -8.70 -4.86 17.31
N ASP A 57 -7.81 -4.19 18.05
CA ASP A 57 -7.95 -2.77 18.37
C ASP A 57 -7.92 -1.88 17.12
N MET A 58 -7.14 -2.27 16.11
CA MET A 58 -7.13 -1.62 14.79
C MET A 58 -8.34 -1.99 13.92
N GLY A 59 -9.21 -2.89 14.37
CA GLY A 59 -10.36 -3.39 13.60
C GLY A 59 -9.98 -4.29 12.43
N LEU A 60 -8.76 -4.86 12.42
CA LEU A 60 -8.28 -5.73 11.37
C LEU A 60 -8.68 -7.19 11.63
N SER A 61 -9.30 -7.81 10.62
CA SER A 61 -9.57 -9.25 10.67
C SER A 61 -8.27 -10.05 10.50
N THR A 62 -8.06 -11.04 11.36
CA THR A 62 -6.92 -11.97 11.27
C THR A 62 -6.86 -12.69 9.91
N SER A 63 -8.03 -12.94 9.30
CA SER A 63 -8.12 -13.54 7.96
C SER A 63 -7.59 -12.62 6.86
N ALA A 64 -7.89 -11.31 6.95
CA ALA A 64 -7.40 -10.30 6.02
C ALA A 64 -5.88 -10.09 6.18
N VAL A 65 -5.39 -10.06 7.42
CA VAL A 65 -3.95 -9.98 7.73
C VAL A 65 -3.20 -11.19 7.19
N LYS A 66 -3.74 -12.40 7.37
CA LYS A 66 -3.15 -13.63 6.84
C LYS A 66 -3.09 -13.62 5.30
N LEU A 67 -4.14 -13.12 4.65
CA LEU A 67 -4.16 -12.97 3.20
C LEU A 67 -3.09 -11.98 2.73
N GLU A 68 -2.99 -10.81 3.37
CA GLU A 68 -2.02 -9.78 2.97
C GLU A 68 -0.57 -10.19 3.24
N THR A 69 -0.30 -10.83 4.37
CA THR A 69 1.05 -11.31 4.73
C THR A 69 1.49 -12.52 3.89
N SER A 70 0.55 -13.26 3.30
CA SER A 70 0.85 -14.37 2.39
C SER A 70 1.24 -13.94 0.97
N LYS A 71 1.01 -12.67 0.60
CA LYS A 71 1.35 -12.16 -0.74
C LYS A 71 2.86 -12.11 -0.93
N SER A 72 3.33 -12.55 -2.09
CA SER A 72 4.73 -12.38 -2.49
C SER A 72 5.10 -10.91 -2.62
N PHE A 73 6.39 -10.59 -2.45
CA PHE A 73 6.88 -9.19 -2.41
C PHE A 73 6.58 -8.40 -3.69
N TRP A 74 6.51 -9.07 -4.84
CA TRP A 74 6.23 -8.46 -6.14
C TRP A 74 4.73 -8.20 -6.40
N GLN A 75 3.85 -8.77 -5.57
CA GLN A 75 2.41 -8.71 -5.77
C GLN A 75 1.79 -7.55 -4.97
N SER A 76 1.00 -6.70 -5.64
CA SER A 76 0.15 -5.67 -5.02
C SER A 76 -1.22 -6.24 -4.69
#